data_AF-A0A2S3QLT1-F1
#
_entry.id   AF-A0A2S3QLT1-F1
#
_cell.length_a   1.000
_cell.length_b   1.000
_cell.length_c   1.000
_cell.angle_alpha   90.00
_cell.angle_beta   90.00
_cell.angle_gamma   90.00
#
_symmetry.space_group_name_H-M   'P 1'
#
loop_
_entity.id
_entity.type
_entity.pdbx_description
1 polymer ?
#
loop_
_entity_poly.entity_id
_entity_poly.type
_entity_poly.pdbx_seq_one_letter_code
_entity_poly.pdbx_strand_id
1 'polypeptide(L)'
;METQNLVNLKNWNFAHYNSEHFKSFIGMTGDIQEVDGQIKELILYSVTVVDGEDLEVFQRDFSSLKSAIDFINEKYGHWQFNDPTDKSGGGCSSCSAH
;
A
#
# COMPACT_ATOMS: atom_id res chain seq x y z
N MET A 1 -22.59 -6.09 8.17
CA MET A 1 -21.17 -6.00 8.56
C MET A 1 -20.68 -4.74 7.87
N GLU A 2 -20.38 -3.68 8.60
CA GLU A 2 -19.84 -2.47 7.98
C GLU A 2 -18.50 -2.83 7.37
N THR A 3 -18.41 -2.78 6.04
CA THR A 3 -17.16 -2.93 5.31
C THR A 3 -16.33 -1.70 5.68
N GLN A 4 -15.41 -1.84 6.62
CA GLN A 4 -14.45 -0.78 6.90
C GLN A 4 -13.59 -0.62 5.64
N ASN A 5 -13.81 0.48 4.92
CA ASN A 5 -13.08 0.89 3.72
C ASN A 5 -11.65 1.36 4.07
N LEU A 6 -10.93 0.54 4.83
CA LEU A 6 -9.61 0.85 5.37
C LEU A 6 -8.65 -0.32 5.17
N VAL A 7 -7.37 0.03 5.03
CA VAL A 7 -6.29 -0.94 5.06
C VAL A 7 -6.19 -1.55 6.46
N ASN A 8 -6.01 -2.87 6.54
CA ASN A 8 -5.93 -3.63 7.78
C ASN A 8 -5.07 -4.88 7.60
N LEU A 9 -4.90 -5.65 8.68
CA LEU A 9 -4.04 -6.85 8.71
C LEU A 9 -4.40 -7.93 7.67
N LYS A 10 -5.61 -7.93 7.13
CA LYS A 10 -6.07 -8.94 6.16
C LYS A 10 -5.91 -8.51 4.70
N ASN A 11 -5.79 -7.20 4.44
CA ASN A 11 -5.79 -6.67 3.09
C ASN A 11 -4.61 -5.75 2.75
N TRP A 12 -3.70 -5.49 3.69
CA TRP A 12 -2.57 -4.57 3.53
C TRP A 12 -1.70 -4.79 2.28
N ASN A 13 -1.57 -6.02 1.81
CA ASN A 13 -0.69 -6.38 0.69
C ASN A 13 -1.39 -6.33 -0.67
N PHE A 14 -2.66 -5.95 -0.74
CA PHE A 14 -3.40 -5.83 -2.01
C PHE A 14 -4.38 -4.65 -2.05
N ALA A 15 -4.91 -4.22 -0.91
CA ALA A 15 -5.70 -3.02 -0.81
C ALA A 15 -4.83 -1.78 -0.96
N HIS A 16 -5.42 -0.73 -1.52
CA HIS A 16 -4.74 0.53 -1.77
C HIS A 16 -5.74 1.68 -1.78
N TYR A 17 -5.21 2.89 -1.76
CA TYR A 17 -6.01 4.10 -1.95
C TYR A 17 -5.65 4.77 -3.26
N ASN A 18 -6.66 5.32 -3.95
CA ASN A 18 -6.49 6.10 -5.17
C ASN A 18 -7.04 7.50 -4.99
N SER A 19 -6.27 8.49 -5.43
CA SER A 19 -6.77 9.82 -5.81
C SER A 19 -6.87 9.92 -7.33
N GLU A 20 -7.12 11.11 -7.85
CA GLU A 20 -7.19 11.35 -9.30
C GLU A 20 -5.88 11.01 -10.03
N HIS A 21 -4.72 11.25 -9.39
CA HIS A 21 -3.41 11.13 -10.03
C HIS A 21 -2.44 10.19 -9.32
N PHE A 22 -2.79 9.72 -8.11
CA PHE A 22 -1.87 8.97 -7.28
C PHE A 22 -2.51 7.73 -6.69
N LYS A 23 -1.69 6.71 -6.51
CA LYS A 23 -2.03 5.47 -5.82
C LYS A 23 -1.10 5.28 -4.62
N SER A 24 -1.66 5.00 -3.45
CA SER A 24 -0.89 4.67 -2.25
C SER A 24 -1.14 3.22 -1.80
N PHE A 25 -0.08 2.48 -1.49
CA PHE A 25 -0.16 1.08 -1.05
C PHE A 25 0.96 0.74 -0.06
N ILE A 26 0.85 -0.42 0.60
CA ILE A 26 1.91 -0.96 1.45
C ILE A 26 2.66 -2.05 0.67
N GLY A 27 3.96 -1.84 0.46
CA GLY A 27 4.91 -2.84 -0.04
C GLY A 27 5.74 -3.46 1.08
N MET A 28 6.41 -4.57 0.77
CA MET A 28 7.43 -5.16 1.64
C MET A 28 8.80 -4.97 0.98
N THR A 29 9.74 -4.42 1.74
CA THR A 29 11.11 -4.14 1.29
C THR A 29 12.11 -4.81 2.24
N GLY A 30 13.35 -4.95 1.77
CA GLY A 30 14.45 -5.50 2.53
C GLY A 30 15.55 -4.47 2.69
N ASP A 31 16.15 -4.42 3.88
CA ASP A 31 17.31 -3.59 4.18
C ASP A 31 18.35 -4.38 4.98
N ILE A 32 19.57 -3.87 5.07
CA ILE A 32 20.64 -4.44 5.88
C ILE A 32 21.09 -3.41 6.93
N GLN A 33 21.25 -3.88 8.16
CA GLN A 33 21.80 -3.06 9.23
C GLN A 33 23.04 -3.72 9.80
N GLU A 34 24.14 -2.97 9.83
CA GLU A 34 25.36 -3.39 10.53
C GLU A 34 25.33 -2.90 11.98
N VAL A 35 25.45 -3.83 12.93
CA VAL A 35 25.56 -3.54 14.35
C VAL A 35 26.74 -4.35 14.91
N ASP A 36 27.73 -3.66 15.49
CA ASP A 36 28.94 -4.28 16.05
C ASP A 36 29.67 -5.23 15.08
N GLY A 37 29.73 -4.87 13.79
CA GLY A 37 30.38 -5.67 12.75
C GLY A 37 29.57 -6.89 12.28
N GLN A 38 28.32 -7.04 12.72
CA GLN A 38 27.41 -8.09 12.26
C GLN A 38 26.34 -7.49 11.33
N ILE A 39 26.16 -8.10 10.16
CA ILE A 39 25.09 -7.73 9.22
C ILE A 39 23.81 -8.44 9.64
N LYS A 40 22.74 -7.66 9.82
CA LYS A 40 21.39 -8.15 10.07
C LYS A 40 20.48 -7.73 8.93
N GLU A 41 19.79 -8.71 8.36
CA GLU A 41 18.71 -8.47 7.39
C GLU A 41 17.46 -7.96 8.12
N LEU A 42 16.84 -6.93 7.57
CA LEU A 42 15.64 -6.30 8.08
C LEU A 42 14.53 -6.36 7.03
N ILE A 43 13.33 -6.73 7.47
CA ILE A 43 12.10 -6.59 6.70
C ILE A 43 11.47 -5.26 7.08
N LEU A 44 11.15 -4.45 6.08
CA LEU A 44 10.46 -3.18 6.23
C LEU A 44 9.12 -3.22 5.48
N TYR A 45 8.16 -2.46 6.00
CA TYR A 45 6.86 -2.22 5.38
C TYR A 45 6.86 -0.78 4.87
N SER A 46 6.82 -0.62 3.56
CA SER A 46 6.96 0.67 2.90
C SER A 46 5.59 1.18 2.47
N VAL A 47 5.19 2.35 2.97
CA VAL A 47 4.02 3.05 2.42
C VAL A 47 4.50 3.89 1.24
N THR A 48 4.14 3.45 0.04
CA THR A 48 4.60 4.00 -1.24
C THR A 48 3.45 4.70 -1.94
N VAL A 49 3.74 5.85 -2.54
CA VAL A 49 2.84 6.57 -3.44
C VAL A 49 3.48 6.63 -4.82
N VAL A 50 2.72 6.23 -5.83
CA VAL A 50 3.10 6.33 -7.23
C VAL A 50 2.16 7.27 -7.98
N ASP A 51 2.63 7.87 -9.06
CA ASP A 51 1.81 8.65 -10.00
C ASP A 51 1.15 7.75 -11.07
N GLY A 52 0.52 8.38 -12.07
CA GLY A 52 -0.16 7.69 -13.18
C GLY A 52 0.76 6.94 -14.14
N GLU A 53 2.08 7.14 -14.07
CA GLU A 53 3.09 6.39 -14.82
C GLU A 53 3.79 5.33 -13.93
N ASP A 54 3.21 5.03 -12.76
CA ASP A 54 3.75 4.15 -11.74
C ASP A 54 5.14 4.60 -11.19
N LEU A 55 5.50 5.88 -11.35
CA LEU A 55 6.73 6.42 -10.79
C LEU A 55 6.55 6.73 -9.30
N GLU A 56 7.49 6.27 -8.48
CA GLU A 56 7.49 6.58 -7.05
C GLU A 56 7.68 8.07 -6.82
N VAL A 57 6.70 8.70 -6.15
CA VAL A 57 6.76 10.12 -5.75
C VAL A 57 6.95 10.29 -4.25
N PHE A 58 6.69 9.23 -3.47
CA PHE A 58 6.91 9.20 -2.03
C PHE A 58 7.05 7.76 -1.55
N GLN A 59 7.98 7.53 -0.63
CA GLN A 59 8.05 6.29 0.14
C GLN A 59 8.40 6.60 1.60
N ARG A 60 7.84 5.81 2.51
CA ARG A 60 8.23 5.81 3.91
C ARG A 60 8.23 4.40 4.48
N ASP A 61 9.34 4.03 5.09
CA ASP A 61 9.55 2.70 5.64
C ASP A 61 9.20 2.62 7.11
N PHE A 62 8.68 1.46 7.50
CA PHE A 62 8.30 1.13 8.87
C PHE A 62 8.81 -0.27 9.22
N SER A 63 9.36 -0.44 10.42
CA SER A 63 9.75 -1.75 10.94
C SER A 63 8.55 -2.58 11.43
N SER A 64 7.35 -2.00 11.46
CA SER A 64 6.11 -2.66 11.90
C SER A 64 5.00 -2.46 10.88
N LEU A 65 4.37 -3.56 10.49
CA LEU A 65 3.18 -3.54 9.65
C LEU A 65 2.06 -2.69 10.28
N LYS A 66 1.90 -2.76 11.61
CA LYS A 66 0.88 -1.96 12.31
C LYS A 66 1.13 -0.47 12.09
N SER A 67 2.38 -0.01 12.21
CA SER A 67 2.73 1.40 12.00
C SER A 67 2.51 1.84 10.55
N ALA A 68 2.79 0.97 9.57
CA ALA A 68 2.50 1.26 8.17
C ALA A 68 0.99 1.37 7.91
N ILE A 69 0.19 0.46 8.50
CA ILE A 69 -1.29 0.48 8.42
C ILE A 69 -1.86 1.76 9.06
N ASP A 70 -1.40 2.10 10.27
CA ASP A 70 -1.85 3.31 10.96
C ASP A 70 -1.54 4.55 10.09
N PHE A 71 -0.32 4.62 9.55
CA PHE A 71 0.11 5.75 8.71
C PHE A 71 -0.64 5.87 7.39
N ILE A 72 -0.83 4.77 6.64
CA ILE A 72 -1.52 4.84 5.34
C ILE A 72 -2.98 5.26 5.51
N ASN A 73 -3.66 4.74 6.54
CA ASN A 73 -5.04 5.09 6.85
C ASN A 73 -5.18 6.53 7.35
N GLU A 74 -4.27 7.00 8.21
CA GLU A 74 -4.27 8.40 8.68
C GLU A 74 -4.00 9.37 7.53
N LYS A 75 -2.97 9.08 6.71
CA LYS A 75 -2.51 10.02 5.69
C LYS A 75 -3.36 9.98 4.42
N TYR A 76 -3.82 8.82 3.98
CA TYR A 76 -4.51 8.64 2.70
C TYR A 76 -5.90 8.02 2.83
N GLY A 77 -6.41 7.76 4.04
CA GLY A 77 -7.75 7.19 4.24
C GLY A 77 -8.91 8.07 3.74
N HIS A 78 -8.63 9.32 3.39
CA HIS A 78 -9.59 10.23 2.75
C HIS A 78 -9.70 10.04 1.23
N TRP A 79 -8.84 9.21 0.63
CA TRP A 79 -8.88 8.82 -0.79
C TRP A 79 -9.84 7.65 -1.03
N GLN A 80 -10.09 7.32 -2.30
CA GLN A 80 -10.92 6.19 -2.66
C GLN A 80 -10.21 4.88 -2.27
N PHE A 81 -10.79 4.15 -1.32
CA PHE A 81 -10.34 2.81 -0.98
C PHE A 81 -10.67 1.81 -2.10
N ASN A 82 -9.73 0.93 -2.42
CA ASN A 82 -9.90 -0.14 -3.39
C ASN A 82 -9.37 -1.46 -2.81
N ASP A 83 -10.24 -2.46 -2.76
CA ASP A 83 -9.91 -3.85 -2.45
C ASP A 83 -10.13 -4.70 -3.70
N PRO A 84 -9.07 -5.13 -4.40
CA PRO A 84 -9.18 -5.93 -5.62
C PRO A 84 -9.87 -7.29 -5.44
N THR A 85 -10.02 -7.77 -4.20
CA THR A 85 -10.70 -9.04 -3.91
C THR A 85 -12.21 -8.87 -3.76
N ASP A 86 -12.67 -7.62 -3.60
CA ASP A 86 -14.09 -7.31 -3.54
C ASP A 86 -14.71 -7.32 -4.95
N LYS A 87 -15.39 -8.43 -5.26
CA LYS A 87 -16.06 -8.65 -6.54
C LYS A 87 -17.26 -7.73 -6.78
N SER A 88 -17.64 -6.89 -5.80
CA SER A 88 -18.73 -5.93 -5.95
C SER A 88 -18.28 -4.62 -6.62
N GLY A 89 -16.98 -4.35 -6.69
CA GLY A 89 -16.38 -3.19 -7.34
C GLY A 89 -16.00 -3.43 -8.81
N GLY A 90 -16.95 -3.17 -9.71
CA GLY A 90 -16.79 -2.89 -11.14
C GLY A 90 -15.46 -3.28 -11.82
N GLY A 91 -15.42 -4.47 -12.39
CA GLY A 91 -14.51 -4.74 -13.50
C GLY A 91 -14.79 -3.73 -14.62
N CYS A 92 -13.77 -2.96 -14.99
CA CYS A 92 -13.81 -2.05 -16.12
C CYS A 92 -14.16 -2.87 -17.37
N SER A 93 -15.40 -2.76 -17.84
CA SER A 93 -15.97 -3.50 -18.97
C SER A 93 -15.50 -2.99 -20.34
N SER A 94 -14.45 -2.17 -20.39
CA SER A 94 -13.95 -1.58 -21.64
C SER A 94 -12.63 -2.18 -22.15
N CYS A 95 -12.15 -3.30 -21.61
CA CYS A 95 -11.12 -4.10 -22.28
C CYS A 95 -11.72 -4.89 -23.46
N SER A 96 -12.11 -4.17 -24.50
CA SER A 96 -12.17 -4.73 -25.85
C SER A 96 -10.76 -4.64 -26.43
N ALA A 97 -9.98 -5.71 -26.28
CA ALA A 97 -8.79 -5.90 -27.10
C ALA A 97 -9.26 -6.06 -28.56
N HIS A 98 -8.71 -5.26 -29.46
CA HIS A 98 -8.88 -5.38 -30.91
C HIS A 98 -7.58 -5.92 -31.53
#